data_AF-A0AAV1U815-F1
#
_entry.id   AF-A0AAV1U815-F1
#
_cell.length_a   1.000
_cell.length_b   1.000
_cell.length_c   1.000
_cell.angle_alpha   90.00
_cell.angle_beta   90.00
_cell.angle_gamma   90.00
#
_symmetry.space_group_name_H-M   'P 1'
#
loop_
_entity.id
_entity.type
_entity.pdbx_description
1 polymer ?
#
loop_
_entity_poly.entity_id
_entity_poly.type
_entity_poly.pdbx_seq_one_letter_code
_entity_poly.pdbx_strand_id
1 'polypeptide(L)'
;MTPTKTRGSSVSAFYNGIFHSLIYSERHRVCCNVGFHPRDEKINEDASINKFQVHHGADRYQLQLYDHLLDVDANHGTRRDEALTILDVGCGAGGGLCELQILYPKAEVVGVDVSIEALERSKEVWSCCKEQMKEFQEKELQLYHQSCERMTGVLTDSVDIAVCVQSLQEVQNLDRAVRELARVLRPGGLLFVADFIPLDAAADHVERSLLSPIVSPQHKTSCFEIVQEQLVSYEAAMGAKLGSDSTRGLIHQFTSREFHAELETFFFVEDSPLYELLRRDQMGFRLLCLRRTEERSTDEEDGCHVTEWDGDSDGDSAGHTSDEEIQDDDLPNYYPYQELFPQLDMLNDNYSVIVEEMQAVQQMATWPFWPEKHYTNGDSEWRVFPFCYTFPAYDVSKTAWVPATCSMCPRTTAILKSLSGIRTALFSKLGPNTTLNAHRGWADLANHVLRVHFPLIVPTLSNGEPCCAMVVGDETSYHTEREFIVFDDSKLHYAFNHHPTETRLVLIVDFYRPDQLPRGRARGGHSDELDEFIESFSNQTLLNSSGEKADHSS
;
A
#
# COMPACT_ATOMS: atom_id res chain seq x y z
N MET A 1 7.07 -41.33 -5.85
CA MET A 1 6.32 -40.26 -6.55
C MET A 1 6.43 -39.03 -5.70
N THR A 2 7.23 -38.07 -6.16
CA THR A 2 7.51 -36.79 -5.52
C THR A 2 6.24 -35.93 -5.50
N PRO A 3 5.94 -35.19 -4.43
CA PRO A 3 4.78 -34.31 -4.41
C PRO A 3 5.03 -33.16 -5.38
N THR A 4 4.10 -32.97 -6.31
CA THR A 4 4.03 -31.78 -7.16
C THR A 4 3.84 -30.56 -6.26
N LYS A 5 4.86 -29.71 -6.18
CA LYS A 5 4.74 -28.33 -5.69
C LYS A 5 3.68 -27.63 -6.56
N THR A 6 2.49 -27.44 -6.01
CA THR A 6 1.60 -26.37 -6.46
C THR A 6 2.37 -25.06 -6.31
N ARG A 7 2.50 -24.30 -7.41
CA ARG A 7 3.01 -22.91 -7.35
C ARG A 7 2.11 -22.16 -6.37
N GLY A 8 2.65 -21.72 -5.24
CA GLY A 8 1.90 -21.04 -4.19
C GLY A 8 1.25 -19.78 -4.74
N SER A 9 -0.05 -19.63 -4.50
CA SER A 9 -0.71 -18.33 -4.55
C SER A 9 0.01 -17.37 -3.61
N SER A 10 0.14 -16.09 -3.98
CA SER A 10 0.67 -15.08 -3.05
C SER A 10 -0.22 -14.99 -1.81
N VAL A 11 0.34 -14.56 -0.67
CA VAL A 11 -0.40 -14.31 0.57
C VAL A 11 -1.59 -13.36 0.30
N SER A 12 -1.36 -12.30 -0.48
CA SER A 12 -2.41 -11.39 -0.96
C SER A 12 -3.55 -12.13 -1.71
N ALA A 13 -3.24 -13.02 -2.65
CA ALA A 13 -4.26 -13.77 -3.38
C ALA A 13 -5.09 -14.69 -2.47
N PHE A 14 -4.47 -15.25 -1.43
CA PHE A 14 -5.18 -16.04 -0.43
C PHE A 14 -6.15 -15.17 0.39
N TYR A 15 -5.68 -14.06 0.95
CA TYR A 15 -6.52 -13.17 1.76
C TYR A 15 -7.66 -12.54 0.96
N ASN A 16 -7.40 -12.10 -0.28
CA ASN A 16 -8.46 -11.59 -1.16
C ASN A 16 -9.53 -12.66 -1.41
N GLY A 17 -9.12 -13.92 -1.61
CA GLY A 17 -10.04 -15.05 -1.72
C GLY A 17 -10.87 -15.28 -0.46
N ILE A 18 -10.25 -15.19 0.72
CA ILE A 18 -10.92 -15.32 2.02
C ILE A 18 -11.96 -14.21 2.23
N PHE A 19 -11.60 -12.94 2.01
CA PHE A 19 -12.51 -11.80 2.19
C PHE A 19 -13.63 -11.73 1.14
N HIS A 20 -13.47 -12.41 0.00
CA HIS A 20 -14.55 -12.67 -0.96
C HIS A 20 -15.48 -13.82 -0.58
N SER A 21 -15.08 -14.71 0.33
CA SER A 21 -15.90 -15.86 0.70
C SER A 21 -17.23 -15.42 1.34
N LEU A 22 -18.24 -16.30 1.27
CA LEU A 22 -19.54 -16.04 1.92
C LEU A 22 -19.42 -15.84 3.43
N ILE A 23 -18.38 -16.41 4.06
CA ILE A 23 -18.11 -16.22 5.50
C ILE A 23 -17.95 -14.71 5.83
N TYR A 24 -17.24 -13.95 4.98
CA TYR A 24 -17.01 -12.51 5.21
C TYR A 24 -17.96 -11.60 4.44
N SER A 25 -18.31 -11.92 3.19
CA SER A 25 -19.24 -11.09 2.40
C SER A 25 -20.67 -11.07 2.93
N GLU A 26 -21.09 -12.13 3.65
CA GLU A 26 -22.35 -12.12 4.40
C GLU A 26 -22.18 -11.74 5.89
N ARG A 27 -20.96 -11.33 6.30
CA ARG A 27 -20.62 -10.88 7.66
C ARG A 27 -20.90 -11.91 8.76
N HIS A 28 -20.84 -13.20 8.44
CA HIS A 28 -20.82 -14.26 9.46
C HIS A 28 -19.57 -14.14 10.33
N ARG A 29 -18.47 -13.65 9.73
CA ARG A 29 -17.28 -13.18 10.44
C ARG A 29 -16.88 -11.75 10.04
N VAL A 30 -16.29 -11.04 10.99
CA VAL A 30 -15.80 -9.65 10.92
C VAL A 30 -14.36 -9.51 11.41
N CYS A 31 -13.79 -10.55 12.02
CA CYS A 31 -12.39 -10.59 12.45
C CYS A 31 -11.67 -11.79 11.84
N CYS A 32 -10.38 -11.60 11.51
CA CYS A 32 -9.49 -12.66 11.06
C CYS A 32 -8.32 -12.81 12.04
N ASN A 33 -8.63 -13.17 13.28
CA ASN A 33 -7.61 -13.40 14.31
C ASN A 33 -7.94 -14.66 15.15
N VAL A 34 -6.99 -15.10 15.97
CA VAL A 34 -7.04 -16.32 16.79
C VAL A 34 -7.99 -16.19 17.99
N GLY A 35 -8.25 -14.96 18.43
CA GLY A 35 -9.05 -14.63 19.60
C GLY A 35 -8.33 -14.84 20.93
N PHE A 36 -9.02 -14.50 22.01
CA PHE A 36 -8.47 -14.50 23.36
C PHE A 36 -9.58 -14.81 24.36
N HIS A 37 -9.26 -15.63 25.37
CA HIS A 37 -10.10 -15.81 26.55
C HIS A 37 -9.25 -15.94 27.82
N PRO A 38 -9.45 -15.08 28.85
CA PRO A 38 -8.62 -15.09 30.05
C PRO A 38 -8.85 -16.33 30.93
N ARG A 39 -7.83 -16.73 31.70
CA ARG A 39 -7.85 -17.98 32.50
C ARG A 39 -8.92 -18.00 33.60
N ASP A 40 -9.15 -16.85 34.21
CA ASP A 40 -9.91 -16.73 35.46
C ASP A 40 -11.37 -16.30 35.24
N GLU A 41 -11.76 -15.96 34.01
CA GLU A 41 -13.16 -15.69 33.69
C GLU A 41 -13.93 -16.98 33.46
N LYS A 42 -15.04 -17.15 34.18
CA LYS A 42 -15.95 -18.26 33.93
C LYS A 42 -16.56 -18.08 32.54
N ILE A 43 -16.58 -19.18 31.78
CA ILE A 43 -17.09 -19.31 30.40
C ILE A 43 -18.54 -18.80 30.22
N ASN A 44 -19.27 -18.50 31.31
CA ASN A 44 -20.67 -18.05 31.32
C ASN A 44 -20.97 -16.90 32.31
N GLU A 45 -19.98 -16.20 32.88
CA GLU A 45 -20.26 -15.00 33.67
C GLU A 45 -20.13 -13.76 32.79
N ASP A 46 -21.07 -12.82 32.95
CA ASP A 46 -21.17 -11.53 32.24
C ASP A 46 -19.89 -10.68 32.43
N ALA A 47 -18.80 -11.02 31.73
CA ALA A 47 -17.92 -9.98 31.20
C ALA A 47 -18.83 -9.00 30.44
N SER A 48 -18.57 -7.70 30.47
CA SER A 48 -19.44 -6.70 29.84
C SER A 48 -19.41 -6.83 28.32
N ILE A 49 -20.10 -7.83 27.77
CA ILE A 49 -20.21 -8.10 26.34
C ILE A 49 -20.93 -6.91 25.73
N ASN A 50 -20.24 -6.21 24.83
CA ASN A 50 -20.83 -5.06 24.18
C ASN A 50 -21.86 -5.52 23.12
N LYS A 51 -22.72 -4.59 22.67
CA LYS A 51 -23.81 -4.92 21.72
C LYS A 51 -23.29 -5.48 20.39
N PHE A 52 -22.13 -5.02 19.93
CA PHE A 52 -21.52 -5.46 18.68
C PHE A 52 -21.03 -6.90 18.80
N GLN A 53 -20.37 -7.26 19.90
CA GLN A 53 -19.98 -8.64 20.22
C GLN A 53 -21.19 -9.60 20.34
N VAL A 54 -22.33 -9.13 20.88
CA VAL A 54 -23.57 -9.94 20.89
C VAL A 54 -24.07 -10.21 19.48
N HIS A 55 -24.01 -9.22 18.59
CA HIS A 55 -24.47 -9.37 17.21
C HIS A 55 -23.53 -10.27 16.39
N HIS A 56 -22.22 -10.14 16.61
CA HIS A 56 -21.17 -10.94 15.96
C HIS A 56 -20.64 -12.03 16.88
N GLY A 57 -21.54 -12.83 17.45
CA GLY A 57 -21.19 -13.84 18.46
C GLY A 57 -20.19 -14.90 17.99
N ALA A 58 -20.06 -15.14 16.68
CA ALA A 58 -19.06 -16.04 16.10
C ALA A 58 -17.61 -15.52 16.27
N ASP A 59 -17.44 -14.19 16.39
CA ASP A 59 -16.15 -13.52 16.59
C ASP A 59 -16.00 -12.94 17.99
N ARG A 60 -16.82 -13.36 18.96
CA ARG A 60 -16.77 -12.83 20.33
C ARG A 60 -15.34 -12.82 20.89
N TYR A 61 -14.65 -13.94 20.83
CA TYR A 61 -13.29 -14.08 21.39
C TYR A 61 -12.24 -13.31 20.56
N GLN A 62 -12.50 -13.13 19.26
CA GLN A 62 -11.67 -12.36 18.35
C GLN A 62 -11.77 -10.86 18.57
N LEU A 63 -12.95 -10.38 18.95
CA LEU A 63 -13.18 -9.00 19.37
C LEU A 63 -12.61 -8.75 20.78
N GLN A 64 -12.80 -9.69 21.72
CA GLN A 64 -12.24 -9.59 23.07
C GLN A 64 -10.71 -9.46 23.11
N LEU A 65 -9.99 -9.97 22.09
CA LEU A 65 -8.55 -9.79 21.96
C LEU A 65 -8.14 -8.30 21.94
N TYR A 66 -8.93 -7.42 21.33
CA TYR A 66 -8.62 -5.99 21.27
C TYR A 66 -8.70 -5.32 22.64
N ASP A 67 -9.73 -5.64 23.43
CA ASP A 67 -9.92 -5.11 24.79
C ASP A 67 -8.74 -5.52 25.69
N HIS A 68 -8.42 -6.82 25.70
CA HIS A 68 -7.31 -7.34 26.48
C HIS A 68 -5.93 -6.89 25.99
N LEU A 69 -5.76 -6.66 24.69
CA LEU A 69 -4.53 -6.08 24.16
C LEU A 69 -4.31 -4.67 24.69
N LEU A 70 -5.36 -3.86 24.77
CA LEU A 70 -5.26 -2.49 25.27
C LEU A 70 -5.04 -2.45 26.79
N ASP A 71 -5.66 -3.36 27.54
CA ASP A 71 -5.45 -3.55 29.00
C ASP A 71 -4.02 -3.90 29.39
N VAL A 72 -3.16 -4.27 28.43
CA VAL A 72 -1.72 -4.44 28.66
C VAL A 72 -1.09 -3.17 29.21
N ASP A 73 -1.58 -1.98 28.82
CA ASP A 73 -1.17 -0.74 29.49
C ASP A 73 -2.11 -0.42 30.65
N ALA A 74 -1.55 -0.30 31.86
CA ALA A 74 -2.32 -0.02 33.08
C ALA A 74 -3.10 1.31 33.05
N ASN A 75 -2.75 2.22 32.14
CA ASN A 75 -3.45 3.50 31.94
C ASN A 75 -4.48 3.46 30.80
N HIS A 76 -4.79 2.29 30.23
CA HIS A 76 -5.82 2.16 29.19
C HIS A 76 -7.14 2.82 29.60
N GLY A 77 -7.65 2.49 30.78
CA GLY A 77 -8.92 3.00 31.28
C GLY A 77 -8.99 4.52 31.43
N THR A 78 -7.86 5.21 31.63
CA THR A 78 -7.86 6.68 31.78
C THR A 78 -8.00 7.41 30.44
N ARG A 79 -7.66 6.74 29.32
CA ARG A 79 -7.64 7.34 27.98
C ARG A 79 -8.94 7.14 27.18
N ARG A 80 -9.87 6.30 27.65
CA ARG A 80 -11.10 5.93 26.91
C ARG A 80 -11.97 7.13 26.52
N ASP A 81 -11.95 8.16 27.35
CA ASP A 81 -12.72 9.40 27.15
C ASP A 81 -11.93 10.55 26.52
N GLU A 82 -10.69 10.31 26.11
CA GLU A 82 -9.84 11.29 25.42
C GLU A 82 -10.15 11.32 23.91
N ALA A 83 -9.99 12.49 23.30
CA ALA A 83 -10.04 12.62 21.85
C ALA A 83 -8.67 12.19 21.30
N LEU A 84 -8.60 10.96 20.81
CA LEU A 84 -7.38 10.35 20.28
C LEU A 84 -7.55 9.96 18.81
N THR A 85 -6.46 9.87 18.07
CA THR A 85 -6.41 9.17 16.79
C THR A 85 -5.84 7.77 16.99
N ILE A 86 -6.63 6.76 16.66
CA ILE A 86 -6.27 5.34 16.80
C ILE A 86 -6.17 4.70 15.42
N LEU A 87 -5.03 4.10 15.12
CA LEU A 87 -4.76 3.42 13.86
C LEU A 87 -4.78 1.89 14.04
N ASP A 88 -5.66 1.20 13.32
CA ASP A 88 -5.67 -0.26 13.21
C ASP A 88 -4.93 -0.69 11.93
N VAL A 89 -3.82 -1.40 12.11
CA VAL A 89 -2.88 -1.77 11.05
C VAL A 89 -3.10 -3.23 10.66
N GLY A 90 -3.52 -3.45 9.42
CA GLY A 90 -4.07 -4.74 8.98
C GLY A 90 -5.50 -4.93 9.49
N CYS A 91 -6.36 -3.91 9.32
CA CYS A 91 -7.67 -3.85 9.95
C CYS A 91 -8.66 -4.93 9.46
N GLY A 92 -8.33 -5.65 8.39
CA GLY A 92 -9.09 -6.77 7.87
C GLY A 92 -10.54 -6.37 7.53
N ALA A 93 -11.49 -7.24 7.88
CA ALA A 93 -12.92 -7.01 7.65
C ALA A 93 -13.56 -5.99 8.61
N GLY A 94 -12.78 -5.30 9.46
CA GLY A 94 -13.23 -4.13 10.21
C GLY A 94 -13.94 -4.37 11.54
N GLY A 95 -13.99 -5.62 12.03
CA GLY A 95 -14.47 -5.90 13.38
C GLY A 95 -13.63 -5.22 14.47
N GLY A 96 -12.30 -5.18 14.29
CA GLY A 96 -11.36 -4.49 15.19
C GLY A 96 -11.62 -2.99 15.27
N LEU A 97 -11.81 -2.32 14.13
CA LEU A 97 -12.16 -0.90 14.05
C LEU A 97 -13.42 -0.57 14.87
N CYS A 98 -14.46 -1.41 14.75
CA CYS A 98 -15.70 -1.23 15.51
C CYS A 98 -15.47 -1.40 17.01
N GLU A 99 -14.70 -2.41 17.41
CA GLU A 99 -14.35 -2.65 18.80
C GLU A 99 -13.53 -1.49 19.38
N LEU A 100 -12.53 -0.99 18.65
CA LEU A 100 -11.73 0.17 19.04
C LEU A 100 -12.60 1.42 19.22
N GLN A 101 -13.57 1.65 18.34
CA GLN A 101 -14.51 2.78 18.46
C GLN A 101 -15.40 2.66 19.70
N ILE A 102 -15.83 1.44 20.06
CA ILE A 102 -16.59 1.17 21.29
C ILE A 102 -15.72 1.40 22.53
N LEU A 103 -14.46 0.95 22.50
CA LEU A 103 -13.53 1.08 23.62
C LEU A 103 -13.11 2.54 23.84
N TYR A 104 -12.99 3.33 22.76
CA TYR A 104 -12.66 4.75 22.77
C TYR A 104 -13.73 5.58 22.02
N PRO A 105 -14.89 5.88 22.65
CA PRO A 105 -16.02 6.53 21.97
C PRO A 105 -15.71 7.91 21.37
N LYS A 106 -14.73 8.63 21.92
CA LYS A 106 -14.33 9.95 21.41
C LYS A 106 -13.17 9.90 20.42
N ALA A 107 -12.52 8.76 20.24
CA ALA A 107 -11.43 8.65 19.29
C ALA A 107 -11.93 8.73 17.84
N GLU A 108 -11.04 9.16 16.97
CA GLU A 108 -11.11 8.97 15.53
C GLU A 108 -10.35 7.68 15.18
N VAL A 109 -11.06 6.71 14.62
CA VAL A 109 -10.51 5.39 14.29
C VAL A 109 -10.20 5.33 12.80
N VAL A 110 -8.96 4.95 12.50
CA VAL A 110 -8.40 4.87 11.15
C VAL A 110 -7.97 3.42 10.89
N GLY A 111 -8.26 2.90 9.70
CA GLY A 111 -7.81 1.57 9.28
C GLY A 111 -6.84 1.64 8.10
N VAL A 112 -5.82 0.78 8.12
CA VAL A 112 -4.92 0.53 6.98
C VAL A 112 -4.94 -0.96 6.68
N ASP A 113 -5.09 -1.32 5.41
CA ASP A 113 -4.94 -2.71 4.96
C ASP A 113 -4.43 -2.75 3.50
N VAL A 114 -3.68 -3.80 3.17
CA VAL A 114 -3.16 -4.06 1.82
C VAL A 114 -4.19 -4.75 0.92
N SER A 115 -5.24 -5.34 1.51
CA SER A 115 -6.32 -5.99 0.76
C SER A 115 -7.48 -5.03 0.56
N ILE A 116 -7.75 -4.65 -0.69
CA ILE A 116 -8.91 -3.83 -1.03
C ILE A 116 -10.22 -4.53 -0.67
N GLU A 117 -10.29 -5.85 -0.79
CA GLU A 117 -11.44 -6.67 -0.45
C GLU A 117 -11.71 -6.64 1.06
N ALA A 118 -10.66 -6.68 1.89
CA ALA A 118 -10.78 -6.50 3.33
C ALA A 118 -11.39 -5.13 3.66
N LEU A 119 -10.89 -4.06 3.02
CA LEU A 119 -11.40 -2.70 3.20
C LEU A 119 -12.85 -2.53 2.73
N GLU A 120 -13.28 -3.21 1.67
CA GLU A 120 -14.69 -3.23 1.28
C GLU A 120 -15.56 -3.87 2.37
N ARG A 121 -15.16 -5.04 2.88
CA ARG A 121 -15.90 -5.70 3.98
C ARG A 121 -15.90 -4.84 5.25
N SER A 122 -14.78 -4.16 5.54
CA SER A 122 -14.66 -3.20 6.63
C SER A 122 -15.70 -2.07 6.55
N LYS A 123 -15.90 -1.48 5.36
CA LYS A 123 -16.95 -0.46 5.15
C LYS A 123 -18.35 -0.99 5.42
N GLU A 124 -18.64 -2.22 5.00
CA GLU A 124 -19.93 -2.87 5.23
C GLU A 124 -20.16 -3.14 6.73
N VAL A 125 -19.16 -3.71 7.42
CA VAL A 125 -19.21 -3.99 8.86
C VAL A 125 -19.37 -2.70 9.66
N TRP A 126 -18.62 -1.65 9.32
CA TRP A 126 -18.75 -0.34 9.95
C TRP A 126 -20.14 0.27 9.75
N SER A 127 -20.71 0.14 8.55
CA SER A 127 -22.07 0.62 8.28
C SER A 127 -23.09 -0.08 9.18
N CYS A 128 -23.00 -1.41 9.34
CA CYS A 128 -23.84 -2.16 10.27
C CYS A 128 -23.62 -1.74 11.73
N CYS A 129 -22.37 -1.52 12.13
CA CYS A 129 -21.99 -1.03 13.46
C CYS A 129 -22.69 0.31 13.78
N LYS A 130 -22.68 1.28 12.85
CA LYS A 130 -23.38 2.57 12.99
C LYS A 130 -24.90 2.46 13.07
N GLU A 131 -25.49 1.51 12.36
CA GLU A 131 -26.93 1.25 12.45
C GLU A 131 -27.32 0.70 13.83
N GLN A 132 -26.47 -0.14 14.42
CA GLN A 132 -26.69 -0.77 15.71
C GLN A 132 -26.42 0.18 16.89
N MET A 133 -25.48 1.11 16.73
CA MET A 133 -25.02 2.02 17.80
C MET A 133 -25.17 3.47 17.37
N LYS A 134 -26.30 4.07 17.78
CA LYS A 134 -26.69 5.43 17.39
C LYS A 134 -25.67 6.51 17.75
N GLU A 135 -24.92 6.30 18.84
CA GLU A 135 -23.86 7.21 19.29
C GLU A 135 -22.69 7.33 18.30
N PHE A 136 -22.54 6.40 17.35
CA PHE A 136 -21.50 6.44 16.32
C PHE A 136 -22.03 6.84 14.94
N GLN A 137 -23.29 7.26 14.81
CA GLN A 137 -23.85 7.61 13.49
C GLN A 137 -23.10 8.74 12.79
N GLU A 138 -22.62 9.72 13.57
CA GLU A 138 -21.86 10.88 13.10
C GLU A 138 -20.36 10.56 12.91
N LYS A 139 -19.90 9.38 13.33
CA LYS A 139 -18.50 8.98 13.15
C LYS A 139 -18.24 8.57 11.70
N GLU A 140 -17.15 9.10 11.16
CA GLU A 140 -16.66 8.76 9.84
C GLU A 140 -15.55 7.72 9.95
N LEU A 141 -15.54 6.79 9.01
CA LEU A 141 -14.47 5.80 8.93
C LEU A 141 -13.46 6.24 7.89
N GLN A 142 -12.21 6.35 8.30
CA GLN A 142 -11.09 6.59 7.41
C GLN A 142 -10.36 5.28 7.15
N LEU A 143 -10.23 4.91 5.87
CA LEU A 143 -9.54 3.69 5.44
C LEU A 143 -8.51 4.02 4.36
N TYR A 144 -7.33 3.43 4.49
CA TYR A 144 -6.25 3.55 3.52
C TYR A 144 -5.88 2.18 2.96
N HIS A 145 -5.96 2.05 1.63
CA HIS A 145 -5.48 0.88 0.89
C HIS A 145 -3.97 0.99 0.69
N GLN A 146 -3.21 0.58 1.70
CA GLN A 146 -1.76 0.77 1.77
C GLN A 146 -1.11 -0.35 2.58
N SER A 147 0.15 -0.66 2.26
CA SER A 147 0.98 -1.53 3.10
C SER A 147 1.37 -0.81 4.40
N CYS A 148 1.43 -1.54 5.51
CA CYS A 148 1.96 -0.99 6.77
C CYS A 148 3.46 -0.67 6.70
N GLU A 149 4.16 -1.19 5.69
CA GLU A 149 5.53 -0.77 5.36
C GLU A 149 5.58 0.64 4.78
N ARG A 150 4.44 1.18 4.30
CA ARG A 150 4.35 2.56 3.83
C ARG A 150 2.92 3.13 3.83
N MET A 151 2.62 3.91 4.86
CA MET A 151 1.32 4.49 5.14
C MET A 151 1.29 5.97 4.75
N THR A 152 1.43 6.28 3.46
CA THR A 152 1.56 7.68 2.98
C THR A 152 0.30 8.51 3.19
N GLY A 153 -0.86 7.88 3.35
CA GLY A 153 -2.11 8.55 3.70
C GLY A 153 -2.18 8.97 5.17
N VAL A 154 -1.29 8.45 6.01
CA VAL A 154 -1.22 8.75 7.44
C VAL A 154 -0.03 9.68 7.70
N LEU A 155 -0.31 10.85 8.28
CA LEU A 155 0.66 11.89 8.52
C LEU A 155 1.70 11.47 9.58
N THR A 156 2.86 12.13 9.54
CA THR A 156 3.91 11.94 10.55
C THR A 156 3.43 12.53 11.88
N ASP A 157 3.71 11.84 12.98
CA ASP A 157 3.37 12.25 14.34
C ASP A 157 1.87 12.51 14.58
N SER A 158 0.97 11.92 13.77
CA SER A 158 -0.48 12.19 13.82
C SER A 158 -1.31 11.14 14.53
N VAL A 159 -0.71 10.02 14.94
CA VAL A 159 -1.41 8.90 15.59
C VAL A 159 -1.02 8.82 17.06
N ASP A 160 -2.01 8.68 17.94
CA ASP A 160 -1.76 8.56 19.38
C ASP A 160 -1.53 7.10 19.80
N ILE A 161 -2.31 6.20 19.20
CA ILE A 161 -2.28 4.76 19.46
C ILE A 161 -2.32 4.01 18.12
N ALA A 162 -1.39 3.10 17.90
CA ALA A 162 -1.42 2.15 16.80
C ALA A 162 -1.64 0.73 17.34
N VAL A 163 -2.44 -0.05 16.64
CA VAL A 163 -2.79 -1.42 17.01
C VAL A 163 -2.46 -2.33 15.83
N CYS A 164 -1.74 -3.42 16.09
CA CYS A 164 -1.39 -4.45 15.12
C CYS A 164 -1.83 -5.82 15.67
N VAL A 165 -2.99 -6.32 15.23
CA VAL A 165 -3.47 -7.66 15.60
C VAL A 165 -3.19 -8.62 14.46
N GLN A 166 -2.20 -9.50 14.65
CA GLN A 166 -1.81 -10.56 13.71
C GLN A 166 -1.51 -10.08 12.29
N SER A 167 -1.03 -8.84 12.18
CA SER A 167 -0.71 -8.19 10.92
C SER A 167 0.80 -8.14 10.63
N LEU A 168 1.66 -8.06 11.65
CA LEU A 168 3.11 -7.87 11.46
C LEU A 168 3.84 -9.15 11.05
N GLN A 169 3.37 -10.32 11.47
CA GLN A 169 3.92 -11.62 11.08
C GLN A 169 3.91 -11.91 9.57
N GLU A 170 3.00 -11.30 8.81
CA GLU A 170 2.88 -11.49 7.35
C GLU A 170 3.68 -10.42 6.56
N VAL A 171 4.32 -9.47 7.25
CA VAL A 171 5.04 -8.35 6.64
C VAL A 171 6.40 -8.82 6.12
N GLN A 172 6.72 -8.42 4.88
CA GLN A 172 7.96 -8.83 4.23
C GLN A 172 9.18 -8.09 4.78
N ASN A 173 9.06 -6.77 4.96
CA ASN A 173 10.10 -5.91 5.50
C ASN A 173 9.65 -5.25 6.80
N LEU A 174 9.74 -6.03 7.88
CA LEU A 174 9.32 -5.57 9.19
C LEU A 174 10.11 -4.35 9.67
N ASP A 175 11.41 -4.24 9.39
CA ASP A 175 12.21 -3.06 9.74
C ASP A 175 11.67 -1.76 9.11
N ARG A 176 11.07 -1.86 7.92
CA ARG A 176 10.42 -0.74 7.26
C ARG A 176 9.07 -0.43 7.92
N ALA A 177 8.24 -1.44 8.17
CA ALA A 177 6.99 -1.27 8.91
C ALA A 177 7.20 -0.66 10.30
N VAL A 178 8.23 -1.08 11.05
CA VAL A 178 8.59 -0.51 12.36
C VAL A 178 8.94 0.97 12.24
N ARG A 179 9.74 1.36 11.24
CA ARG A 179 10.06 2.77 10.98
C ARG A 179 8.83 3.57 10.60
N GLU A 180 7.93 3.00 9.82
CA GLU A 180 6.70 3.65 9.39
C GLU A 180 5.70 3.82 10.55
N LEU A 181 5.55 2.80 11.40
CA LEU A 181 4.80 2.88 12.66
C LEU A 181 5.37 3.96 13.57
N ALA A 182 6.70 4.01 13.71
CA ALA A 182 7.38 5.06 14.46
C ALA A 182 7.19 6.44 13.82
N ARG A 183 7.08 6.54 12.48
CA ARG A 183 6.83 7.81 11.80
C ARG A 183 5.43 8.33 12.08
N VAL A 184 4.40 7.48 12.00
CA VAL A 184 3.00 7.93 12.13
C VAL A 184 2.59 8.19 13.57
N LEU A 185 3.13 7.43 14.53
CA LEU A 185 2.88 7.65 15.95
C LEU A 185 3.49 8.96 16.40
N ARG A 186 2.81 9.78 17.21
CA ARG A 186 3.40 10.95 17.87
C ARG A 186 4.50 10.54 18.87
N PRO A 187 5.43 11.43 19.25
CA PRO A 187 6.40 11.13 20.31
C PRO A 187 5.67 10.74 21.60
N GLY A 188 6.08 9.64 22.23
CA GLY A 188 5.37 9.08 23.39
C GLY A 188 4.05 8.35 23.07
N GLY A 189 3.66 8.25 21.79
CA GLY A 189 2.52 7.45 21.33
C GLY A 189 2.72 5.95 21.59
N LEU A 190 1.63 5.20 21.64
CA LEU A 190 1.66 3.79 22.00
C LEU A 190 1.43 2.89 20.80
N LEU A 191 2.19 1.80 20.73
CA LEU A 191 2.01 0.72 19.76
C LEU A 191 1.62 -0.56 20.53
N PHE A 192 0.48 -1.11 20.19
CA PHE A 192 0.00 -2.38 20.71
C PHE A 192 0.13 -3.46 19.64
N VAL A 193 0.75 -4.59 19.97
CA VAL A 193 0.94 -5.70 19.04
C VAL A 193 0.44 -7.00 19.67
N ALA A 194 -0.43 -7.72 18.98
CA ALA A 194 -0.81 -9.09 19.32
C ALA A 194 -0.36 -10.01 18.18
N ASP A 195 0.65 -10.85 18.40
CA ASP A 195 1.21 -11.66 17.30
C ASP A 195 1.80 -13.01 17.74
N PHE A 196 1.97 -13.92 16.78
CA PHE A 196 2.58 -15.22 17.04
C PHE A 196 4.08 -15.10 17.29
N ILE A 197 4.59 -15.98 18.16
CA ILE A 197 6.02 -16.23 18.36
C ILE A 197 6.33 -17.56 17.66
N PRO A 198 7.14 -17.56 16.59
CA PRO A 198 7.47 -18.79 15.89
C PRO A 198 8.33 -19.73 16.75
N LEU A 199 8.27 -21.03 16.41
CA LEU A 199 9.07 -22.10 17.03
C LEU A 199 10.57 -21.81 17.06
N ASP A 200 11.07 -21.26 15.95
CA ASP A 200 12.44 -20.83 15.82
C ASP A 200 12.53 -19.38 16.26
N ALA A 201 13.18 -19.10 17.39
CA ALA A 201 13.44 -17.73 17.83
C ALA A 201 14.25 -16.94 16.78
N ALA A 202 15.02 -17.64 15.93
CA ALA A 202 15.68 -17.01 14.79
C ALA A 202 14.74 -16.72 13.60
N ALA A 203 13.45 -17.01 13.72
CA ALA A 203 12.41 -16.59 12.80
C ALA A 203 11.46 -15.55 13.44
N ASP A 204 11.66 -15.17 14.71
CA ASP A 204 10.88 -14.11 15.34
C ASP A 204 11.38 -12.74 14.84
N HIS A 205 10.82 -12.32 13.70
CA HIS A 205 11.12 -11.05 13.08
C HIS A 205 10.70 -9.88 13.99
N VAL A 206 9.59 -10.01 14.72
CA VAL A 206 9.10 -8.99 15.65
C VAL A 206 10.06 -8.81 16.82
N GLU A 207 10.61 -9.88 17.40
CA GLU A 207 11.66 -9.76 18.42
C GLU A 207 12.90 -9.05 17.89
N ARG A 208 13.31 -9.34 16.66
CA ARG A 208 14.50 -8.75 16.03
C ARG A 208 14.35 -7.27 15.69
N SER A 209 13.19 -6.88 15.17
CA SER A 209 12.95 -5.53 14.65
C SER A 209 12.34 -4.59 15.67
N LEU A 210 11.49 -5.07 16.59
CA LEU A 210 10.80 -4.25 17.59
C LEU A 210 11.42 -4.32 19.00
N LEU A 211 11.92 -5.49 19.41
CA LEU A 211 12.31 -5.72 20.82
C LEU A 211 13.83 -5.74 21.05
N SER A 212 14.62 -6.03 20.03
CA SER A 212 16.08 -6.14 20.13
C SER A 212 16.75 -4.80 19.80
N PRO A 213 17.52 -4.19 20.72
CA PRO A 213 18.40 -3.08 20.36
C PRO A 213 19.48 -3.64 19.43
N ILE A 214 19.54 -3.15 18.20
CA ILE A 214 20.53 -3.60 17.21
C ILE A 214 21.94 -3.44 17.79
N VAL A 215 22.55 -4.56 18.20
CA VAL A 215 23.99 -4.65 18.55
C VAL A 215 24.76 -4.69 17.24
N SER A 216 24.76 -3.58 16.50
CA SER A 216 25.63 -3.36 15.35
C SER A 216 26.63 -2.25 15.69
N PRO A 217 27.90 -2.33 15.24
CA PRO A 217 28.96 -1.39 15.64
C PRO A 217 28.77 0.07 15.15
N GLN A 218 27.69 0.33 14.42
CA GLN A 218 27.25 1.65 13.95
C GLN A 218 25.85 1.86 14.56
N HIS A 219 25.77 2.60 15.66
CA HIS A 219 24.58 2.75 16.51
C HIS A 219 23.28 3.05 15.74
N LYS A 220 22.18 2.38 16.12
CA LYS A 220 20.81 2.91 16.00
C LYS A 220 20.05 2.64 17.31
N THR A 221 19.60 3.71 17.97
CA THR A 221 18.68 3.67 19.10
C THR A 221 17.36 3.04 18.68
N SER A 222 16.73 2.27 19.56
CA SER A 222 15.41 1.67 19.29
C SER A 222 14.36 2.78 19.19
N CYS A 223 13.50 2.75 18.15
CA CYS A 223 12.38 3.69 18.00
C CYS A 223 11.29 3.50 19.08
N PHE A 224 11.31 2.35 19.75
CA PHE A 224 10.32 1.94 20.72
C PHE A 224 10.98 1.46 22.01
N GLU A 225 10.39 1.84 23.14
CA GLU A 225 10.64 1.22 24.43
C GLU A 225 9.53 0.23 24.75
N ILE A 226 9.88 -0.90 25.37
CA ILE A 226 8.90 -1.87 25.82
C ILE A 226 8.26 -1.34 27.11
N VAL A 227 6.97 -1.04 27.05
CA VAL A 227 6.17 -0.71 28.24
C VAL A 227 5.81 -2.01 28.96
N GLN A 228 5.29 -2.98 28.22
CA GLN A 228 4.91 -4.28 28.76
C GLN A 228 4.89 -5.36 27.68
N GLU A 229 5.23 -6.59 28.07
CA GLU A 229 5.15 -7.79 27.24
C GLU A 229 4.48 -8.91 28.05
N GLN A 230 3.57 -9.64 27.42
CA GLN A 230 2.88 -10.77 28.02
C GLN A 230 2.84 -11.95 27.05
N LEU A 231 3.34 -13.12 27.48
CA LEU A 231 3.14 -14.38 26.77
C LEU A 231 1.77 -14.97 27.18
N VAL A 232 0.88 -15.11 26.20
CA VAL A 232 -0.53 -15.46 26.40
C VAL A 232 -1.00 -16.61 25.49
N SER A 233 -0.09 -17.53 25.14
CA SER A 233 -0.38 -18.67 24.24
C SER A 233 -1.59 -19.50 24.70
N TYR A 234 -1.74 -19.68 26.02
CA TYR A 234 -2.85 -20.44 26.60
C TYR A 234 -4.19 -19.73 26.42
N GLU A 235 -4.25 -18.44 26.71
CA GLU A 235 -5.43 -17.60 26.60
C GLU A 235 -5.89 -17.48 25.13
N ALA A 236 -4.94 -17.35 24.20
CA ALA A 236 -5.22 -17.39 22.78
C ALA A 236 -5.76 -18.75 22.32
N ALA A 237 -5.13 -19.86 22.75
CA ALA A 237 -5.64 -21.20 22.48
C ALA A 237 -7.04 -21.42 23.07
N MET A 238 -7.34 -20.85 24.24
CA MET A 238 -8.67 -20.94 24.85
C MET A 238 -9.71 -20.17 24.03
N GLY A 239 -9.40 -18.95 23.59
CA GLY A 239 -10.28 -18.17 22.70
C GLY A 239 -10.59 -18.92 21.40
N ALA A 240 -9.54 -19.46 20.75
CA ALA A 240 -9.69 -20.27 19.54
C ALA A 240 -10.56 -21.52 19.77
N LYS A 241 -10.32 -22.25 20.87
CA LYS A 241 -11.11 -23.43 21.26
C LYS A 241 -12.58 -23.07 21.43
N LEU A 242 -12.90 -22.03 22.19
CA LEU A 242 -14.28 -21.65 22.49
C LEU A 242 -15.04 -21.17 21.24
N GLY A 243 -14.34 -20.58 20.24
CA GLY A 243 -14.91 -20.20 18.95
C GLY A 243 -14.96 -21.32 17.89
N SER A 244 -14.38 -22.49 18.18
CA SER A 244 -14.12 -23.54 17.18
C SER A 244 -15.38 -24.15 16.57
N ASP A 245 -16.41 -24.43 17.38
CA ASP A 245 -17.64 -25.05 16.89
C ASP A 245 -18.41 -24.12 15.94
N SER A 246 -18.47 -22.83 16.27
CA SER A 246 -19.10 -21.82 15.41
C SER A 246 -18.32 -21.67 14.10
N THR A 247 -17.00 -21.50 14.19
CA THR A 247 -16.12 -21.34 13.03
C THR A 247 -16.16 -22.56 12.11
N ARG A 248 -16.10 -23.77 12.67
CA ARG A 248 -16.20 -25.03 11.91
C ARG A 248 -17.55 -25.13 11.20
N GLY A 249 -18.64 -24.77 11.88
CA GLY A 249 -19.97 -24.72 11.29
C GLY A 249 -20.03 -23.80 10.06
N LEU A 250 -19.46 -22.60 10.16
CA LEU A 250 -19.39 -21.65 9.04
C LEU A 250 -18.54 -22.18 7.88
N ILE A 251 -17.35 -22.73 8.16
CA ILE A 251 -16.50 -23.34 7.13
C ILE A 251 -17.26 -24.44 6.39
N HIS A 252 -17.89 -25.36 7.13
CA HIS A 252 -18.58 -26.51 6.55
C HIS A 252 -19.82 -26.12 5.75
N GLN A 253 -20.50 -25.05 6.16
CA GLN A 253 -21.69 -24.54 5.50
C GLN A 253 -21.37 -23.76 4.21
N PHE A 254 -20.34 -22.93 4.24
CA PHE A 254 -20.10 -21.93 3.20
C PHE A 254 -18.94 -22.23 2.25
N THR A 255 -18.21 -23.33 2.47
CA THR A 255 -17.05 -23.68 1.65
C THR A 255 -17.07 -25.15 1.22
N SER A 256 -16.41 -25.44 0.08
CA SER A 256 -16.29 -26.80 -0.45
C SER A 256 -15.42 -27.68 0.46
N ARG A 257 -15.78 -28.96 0.56
CA ARG A 257 -15.13 -29.94 1.46
C ARG A 257 -13.62 -30.07 1.28
N GLU A 258 -13.12 -29.81 0.08
CA GLU A 258 -11.70 -29.83 -0.23
C GLU A 258 -10.88 -28.75 0.51
N PHE A 259 -11.51 -27.63 0.90
CA PHE A 259 -10.86 -26.54 1.63
C PHE A 259 -11.03 -26.62 3.15
N HIS A 260 -11.89 -27.51 3.66
CA HIS A 260 -12.24 -27.55 5.09
C HIS A 260 -11.01 -27.69 5.99
N ALA A 261 -10.12 -28.64 5.70
CA ALA A 261 -8.94 -28.87 6.53
C ALA A 261 -7.97 -27.67 6.53
N GLU A 262 -7.79 -27.02 5.39
CA GLU A 262 -6.93 -25.84 5.25
C GLU A 262 -7.51 -24.64 6.01
N LEU A 263 -8.81 -24.37 5.86
CA LEU A 263 -9.50 -23.27 6.54
C LEU A 263 -9.62 -23.50 8.05
N GLU A 264 -9.88 -24.73 8.49
CA GLU A 264 -9.88 -25.07 9.92
C GLU A 264 -8.50 -24.85 10.54
N THR A 265 -7.44 -25.19 9.80
CA THR A 265 -6.06 -24.90 10.20
C THR A 265 -5.81 -23.40 10.28
N PHE A 266 -6.17 -22.66 9.22
CA PHE A 266 -5.99 -21.21 9.14
C PHE A 266 -6.70 -20.45 10.26
N PHE A 267 -7.93 -20.86 10.61
CA PHE A 267 -8.73 -20.24 11.67
C PHE A 267 -8.51 -20.84 13.07
N PHE A 268 -7.47 -21.66 13.26
CA PHE A 268 -7.12 -22.22 14.57
C PHE A 268 -8.28 -23.01 15.22
N VAL A 269 -9.08 -23.69 14.39
CA VAL A 269 -10.16 -24.54 14.89
C VAL A 269 -9.58 -25.68 15.72
N GLU A 270 -10.24 -26.04 16.82
CA GLU A 270 -9.80 -27.09 17.74
C GLU A 270 -9.51 -28.39 16.98
N ASP A 271 -8.41 -29.05 17.39
CA ASP A 271 -7.79 -30.23 16.77
C ASP A 271 -7.09 -29.99 15.42
N SER A 272 -7.07 -28.76 14.89
CA SER A 272 -6.30 -28.44 13.70
C SER A 272 -4.78 -28.34 13.98
N PRO A 273 -3.91 -28.52 12.97
CA PRO A 273 -2.46 -28.44 13.12
C PRO A 273 -1.95 -27.17 13.82
N LEU A 274 -2.37 -25.97 13.39
CA LEU A 274 -1.88 -24.70 13.98
C LEU A 274 -2.42 -24.48 15.40
N TYR A 275 -3.68 -24.88 15.66
CA TYR A 275 -4.23 -24.89 17.01
C TYR A 275 -3.40 -25.79 17.95
N GLU A 276 -3.04 -27.00 17.51
CA GLU A 276 -2.25 -27.93 18.32
C GLU A 276 -0.83 -27.42 18.59
N LEU A 277 -0.22 -26.67 17.66
CA LEU A 277 1.06 -26.01 17.90
C LEU A 277 0.93 -24.94 18.99
N LEU A 278 -0.10 -24.09 18.91
CA LEU A 278 -0.36 -23.04 19.91
C LEU A 278 -0.68 -23.62 21.29
N ARG A 279 -1.61 -24.59 21.34
CA ARG A 279 -2.07 -25.24 22.57
C ARG A 279 -0.96 -25.98 23.31
N ARG A 280 0.02 -26.51 22.59
CA ARG A 280 1.17 -27.24 23.16
C ARG A 280 2.37 -26.35 23.45
N ASP A 281 2.20 -25.02 23.34
CA ASP A 281 3.26 -24.02 23.51
C ASP A 281 4.47 -24.29 22.59
N GLN A 282 4.19 -24.90 21.43
CA GLN A 282 5.17 -25.07 20.37
C GLN A 282 5.24 -23.79 19.55
N MET A 283 4.11 -23.13 19.33
CA MET A 283 4.04 -21.76 18.82
C MET A 283 3.52 -20.86 19.94
N GLY A 284 4.21 -19.74 20.20
CA GLY A 284 3.78 -18.79 21.22
C GLY A 284 2.79 -17.76 20.67
N PHE A 285 2.10 -17.04 21.56
CA PHE A 285 1.35 -15.82 21.21
C PHE A 285 1.60 -14.77 22.27
N ARG A 286 1.89 -13.53 21.88
CA ARG A 286 2.19 -12.45 22.83
C ARG A 286 1.33 -11.22 22.60
N LEU A 287 1.15 -10.46 23.67
CA LEU A 287 0.67 -9.09 23.65
C LEU A 287 1.82 -8.18 24.06
N LEU A 288 2.01 -7.11 23.30
CA LEU A 288 3.03 -6.09 23.53
C LEU A 288 2.36 -4.73 23.63
N CYS A 289 2.83 -3.94 24.58
CA CYS A 289 2.65 -2.50 24.59
C CYS A 289 4.04 -1.86 24.51
N LEU A 290 4.23 -1.06 23.47
CA LEU A 290 5.46 -0.34 23.18
C LEU A 290 5.15 1.16 23.19
N ARG A 291 6.13 1.98 23.54
CA ARG A 291 6.02 3.45 23.45
C ARG A 291 7.06 3.99 22.51
N ARG A 292 6.65 4.90 21.63
CA ARG A 292 7.58 5.61 20.74
C ARG A 292 8.49 6.51 21.58
N THR A 293 9.80 6.38 21.39
CA THR A 293 10.81 7.20 22.08
C THR A 293 10.78 8.66 21.61
N GLU A 294 11.17 9.60 22.46
CA GLU A 294 11.19 11.05 22.14
C GLU A 294 12.35 11.46 21.22
N GLU A 295 13.41 10.66 21.12
CA GLU A 295 14.54 10.96 20.25
C GLU A 295 14.17 10.76 18.77
N ARG A 296 14.19 11.86 18.00
CA ARG A 296 14.36 11.78 16.55
C ARG A 296 15.69 11.06 16.28
N SER A 297 15.67 9.97 15.52
CA SER A 297 16.91 9.44 14.95
C SER A 297 17.57 10.57 14.16
N THR A 298 18.74 11.03 14.60
CA THR A 298 19.52 12.11 14.02
C THR A 298 20.18 11.74 12.68
N ASP A 299 19.60 10.81 11.92
CA ASP A 299 20.14 10.40 10.62
C ASP A 299 19.58 11.22 9.44
N GLU A 300 18.81 12.29 9.70
CA GLU A 300 18.27 13.21 8.69
C GLU A 300 18.64 14.69 8.91
N GLU A 301 19.76 14.98 9.57
CA GLU A 301 20.34 16.33 9.54
C GLU A 301 21.65 16.34 8.74
N ASP A 302 21.53 16.61 7.44
CA ASP A 302 22.52 17.39 6.71
C ASP A 302 21.80 18.55 5.99
N GLY A 303 21.59 19.61 6.77
CA GLY A 303 21.75 21.01 6.33
C GLY A 303 20.62 21.67 5.53
N CYS A 304 19.70 22.35 6.23
CA CYS A 304 19.56 23.80 6.08
C CYS A 304 18.66 24.39 7.18
N HIS A 305 19.30 25.07 8.14
CA HIS A 305 18.61 26.02 9.01
C HIS A 305 17.99 27.14 8.19
N VAL A 306 16.69 27.35 8.33
CA VAL A 306 16.10 28.69 8.20
C VAL A 306 15.19 28.93 9.40
N THR A 307 15.43 30.06 10.01
CA THR A 307 14.99 30.55 11.32
C THR A 307 13.48 30.80 11.42
N GLU A 308 12.96 30.57 12.63
CA GLU A 308 11.67 31.01 13.17
C GLU A 308 11.28 32.44 12.75
N TRP A 309 9.99 32.66 12.45
CA TRP A 309 9.32 33.96 12.59
C TRP A 309 7.89 33.72 13.12
N ASP A 310 7.62 34.27 14.29
CA ASP A 310 6.31 34.35 14.96
C ASP A 310 5.31 35.25 14.20
N GLY A 311 4.01 34.95 14.32
CA GLY A 311 2.94 35.89 13.95
C GLY A 311 1.51 35.35 13.92
N ASP A 312 0.89 35.28 15.10
CA ASP A 312 -0.52 35.48 15.47
C ASP A 312 -1.70 34.67 14.84
N SER A 313 -2.64 34.37 15.75
CA SER A 313 -3.89 33.66 15.60
C SER A 313 -4.98 34.44 14.86
N ASP A 314 -5.89 33.74 14.18
CA ASP A 314 -7.32 33.69 14.54
C ASP A 314 -8.16 32.95 13.47
N GLY A 315 -8.98 31.99 13.92
CA GLY A 315 -10.41 31.93 13.61
C GLY A 315 -10.90 31.29 12.29
N ASP A 316 -11.64 30.19 12.49
CA ASP A 316 -12.80 29.69 11.72
C ASP A 316 -12.63 28.85 10.44
N SER A 317 -12.85 27.54 10.65
CA SER A 317 -13.81 26.66 9.93
C SER A 317 -13.99 26.83 8.42
N ALA A 318 -13.45 25.89 7.64
CA ALA A 318 -14.20 24.98 6.75
C ALA A 318 -13.26 24.23 5.78
N GLY A 319 -13.50 22.92 5.59
CA GLY A 319 -13.13 22.19 4.37
C GLY A 319 -12.04 21.13 4.53
N HIS A 320 -12.41 19.86 4.36
CA HIS A 320 -11.50 18.74 4.12
C HIS A 320 -10.75 18.89 2.79
N THR A 321 -9.44 18.60 2.76
CA THR A 321 -8.73 18.11 1.56
C THR A 321 -7.39 17.43 1.91
N SER A 322 -7.35 16.11 1.71
CA SER A 322 -6.11 15.35 1.49
C SER A 322 -5.44 15.83 0.18
N ASP A 323 -4.12 16.00 0.19
CA ASP A 323 -3.24 16.50 -0.90
C ASP A 323 -3.12 18.03 -1.10
N GLU A 324 -3.87 18.89 -0.41
CA GLU A 324 -3.80 20.36 -0.61
C GLU A 324 -2.69 21.10 0.18
N GLU A 325 -1.85 20.40 0.95
CA GLU A 325 -0.78 21.04 1.75
C GLU A 325 0.64 20.87 1.18
N ILE A 326 0.82 20.34 -0.03
CA ILE A 326 2.11 20.42 -0.72
C ILE A 326 2.11 21.70 -1.55
N GLN A 327 2.56 22.79 -0.92
CA GLN A 327 2.77 24.05 -1.62
C GLN A 327 3.94 23.87 -2.60
N ASP A 328 3.68 23.93 -3.90
CA ASP A 328 4.69 23.84 -4.97
C ASP A 328 4.52 24.93 -6.04
N ASP A 329 3.64 25.91 -5.80
CA ASP A 329 3.39 27.09 -6.64
C ASP A 329 4.65 27.96 -6.83
N ASP A 330 5.66 27.80 -5.96
CA ASP A 330 6.93 28.51 -6.04
C ASP A 330 7.90 27.94 -7.08
N LEU A 331 7.61 26.75 -7.63
CA LEU A 331 8.40 26.11 -8.68
C LEU A 331 7.68 26.15 -10.03
N PRO A 332 8.40 26.16 -11.18
CA PRO A 332 7.76 26.00 -12.48
C PRO A 332 7.09 24.62 -12.63
N ASN A 333 5.96 24.57 -13.34
CA ASN A 333 5.29 23.32 -13.71
C ASN A 333 5.99 22.65 -14.90
N TYR A 334 6.37 23.46 -15.90
CA TYR A 334 7.06 23.03 -17.11
C TYR A 334 8.41 23.72 -17.24
N TYR A 335 9.35 23.03 -17.92
CA TYR A 335 10.71 23.49 -18.10
C TYR A 335 11.11 23.48 -19.59
N PRO A 336 11.90 24.45 -20.06
CA PRO A 336 12.41 24.44 -21.43
C PRO A 336 13.50 23.36 -21.59
N TYR A 337 13.25 22.39 -22.47
CA TYR A 337 14.18 21.27 -22.65
C TYR A 337 15.53 21.71 -23.22
N GLN A 338 15.60 22.76 -24.02
CA GLN A 338 16.84 23.24 -24.63
C GLN A 338 17.84 23.73 -23.58
N GLU A 339 17.34 24.18 -22.43
CA GLU A 339 18.18 24.68 -21.33
C GLU A 339 18.65 23.55 -20.42
N LEU A 340 17.78 22.58 -20.15
CA LEU A 340 18.06 21.52 -19.17
C LEU A 340 18.62 20.24 -19.82
N PHE A 341 18.10 19.88 -20.99
CA PHE A 341 18.34 18.61 -21.66
C PHE A 341 18.51 18.77 -23.19
N PRO A 342 19.45 19.60 -23.69
CA PRO A 342 19.66 19.82 -25.12
C PRO A 342 19.99 18.52 -25.89
N GLN A 343 20.50 17.49 -25.21
CA GLN A 343 20.72 16.17 -25.79
C GLN A 343 19.45 15.50 -26.34
N LEU A 344 18.25 15.96 -25.95
CA LEU A 344 16.99 15.45 -26.46
C LEU A 344 16.81 15.68 -27.97
N ASP A 345 17.51 16.63 -28.58
CA ASP A 345 17.50 16.82 -30.04
C ASP A 345 17.84 15.53 -30.79
N MET A 346 18.66 14.66 -30.19
CA MET A 346 18.97 13.35 -30.74
C MET A 346 17.73 12.45 -30.93
N LEU A 347 16.72 12.56 -30.06
CA LEU A 347 15.46 11.84 -30.23
C LEU A 347 14.67 12.38 -31.43
N ASN A 348 14.72 13.70 -31.65
CA ASN A 348 14.07 14.35 -32.79
C ASN A 348 14.75 14.00 -34.12
N ASP A 349 16.07 14.02 -34.15
CA ASP A 349 16.88 13.61 -35.30
C ASP A 349 16.61 12.15 -35.70
N ASN A 350 16.26 11.30 -34.72
CA ASN A 350 15.98 9.89 -34.91
C ASN A 350 14.48 9.53 -34.80
N TYR A 351 13.59 10.52 -34.93
CA TYR A 351 12.15 10.34 -34.75
C TYR A 351 11.58 9.16 -35.54
N SER A 352 11.93 9.07 -36.83
CA SER A 352 11.42 8.01 -37.72
C SER A 352 11.83 6.61 -37.27
N VAL A 353 13.04 6.46 -36.74
CA VAL A 353 13.55 5.18 -36.21
C VAL A 353 12.76 4.76 -34.97
N ILE A 354 12.50 5.71 -34.07
CA ILE A 354 11.76 5.47 -32.83
C ILE A 354 10.30 5.10 -33.14
N VAL A 355 9.65 5.83 -34.05
CA VAL A 355 8.28 5.53 -34.50
C VAL A 355 8.19 4.15 -35.17
N GLU A 356 9.14 3.80 -36.04
CA GLU A 356 9.17 2.51 -36.72
C GLU A 356 9.24 1.34 -35.72
N GLU A 357 10.16 1.40 -34.74
CA GLU A 357 10.29 0.34 -33.73
C GLU A 357 9.09 0.30 -32.77
N MET A 358 8.56 1.46 -32.39
CA MET A 358 7.34 1.56 -31.56
C MET A 358 6.13 0.91 -32.25
N GLN A 359 5.90 1.21 -33.53
CA GLN A 359 4.81 0.61 -34.31
C GLN A 359 4.99 -0.91 -34.47
N ALA A 360 6.23 -1.37 -34.68
CA ALA A 360 6.53 -2.80 -34.79
C ALA A 360 6.16 -3.54 -33.48
N VAL A 361 6.61 -3.04 -32.31
CA VAL A 361 6.30 -3.70 -31.04
C VAL A 361 4.84 -3.52 -30.61
N GLN A 362 4.13 -2.50 -31.10
CA GLN A 362 2.68 -2.37 -30.90
C GLN A 362 1.89 -3.50 -31.59
N GLN A 363 2.37 -3.97 -32.75
CA GLN A 363 1.73 -5.06 -33.50
C GLN A 363 2.14 -6.46 -33.02
N MET A 364 3.37 -6.59 -32.51
CA MET A 364 3.99 -7.89 -32.22
C MET A 364 3.97 -8.31 -30.75
N ALA A 365 3.77 -7.38 -29.82
CA ALA A 365 3.84 -7.64 -28.38
C ALA A 365 2.57 -7.21 -27.64
N THR A 366 2.19 -7.98 -26.62
CA THR A 366 1.19 -7.55 -25.65
C THR A 366 1.87 -6.61 -24.65
N TRP A 367 1.53 -5.32 -24.69
CA TRP A 367 2.09 -4.36 -23.74
C TRP A 367 1.37 -4.54 -22.40
N PRO A 368 2.09 -4.69 -21.27
CA PRO A 368 1.45 -4.81 -19.98
C PRO A 368 0.70 -3.50 -19.64
N PHE A 369 -0.36 -3.63 -18.85
CA PHE A 369 -1.01 -2.46 -18.25
C PHE A 369 -0.04 -1.77 -17.30
N TRP A 370 -0.10 -0.45 -17.22
CA TRP A 370 0.59 0.26 -16.15
C TRP A 370 -0.08 -0.05 -14.80
N PRO A 371 0.69 -0.25 -13.70
CA PRO A 371 0.13 -0.67 -12.41
C PRO A 371 -0.83 0.36 -11.79
N GLU A 372 -0.63 1.66 -12.00
CA GLU A 372 -1.53 2.69 -11.46
C GLU A 372 -2.84 2.77 -12.26
N LYS A 373 -3.96 2.41 -11.61
CA LYS A 373 -5.31 2.48 -12.17
C LYS A 373 -6.04 3.75 -11.75
N HIS A 374 -5.49 4.90 -12.14
CA HIS A 374 -6.11 6.21 -11.93
C HIS A 374 -7.20 6.48 -13.00
N TYR A 375 -8.27 5.69 -13.06
CA TYR A 375 -9.34 5.88 -14.05
C TYR A 375 -10.52 6.67 -13.49
N THR A 376 -11.06 7.61 -14.28
CA THR A 376 -12.27 8.37 -13.92
C THR A 376 -13.57 7.60 -14.20
N ASN A 377 -13.65 6.78 -15.27
CA ASN A 377 -14.82 5.92 -15.62
C ASN A 377 -14.53 4.98 -16.83
N GLY A 378 -15.09 3.75 -16.84
CA GLY A 378 -15.24 2.89 -18.03
C GLY A 378 -13.98 2.16 -18.57
N ASP A 379 -14.11 1.51 -19.74
CA ASP A 379 -13.05 0.79 -20.49
C ASP A 379 -11.89 1.72 -20.85
N SER A 380 -10.96 1.89 -19.91
CA SER A 380 -9.78 2.75 -20.06
C SER A 380 -8.53 1.90 -20.31
N GLU A 381 -7.69 2.31 -21.26
CA GLU A 381 -6.48 1.56 -21.64
C GLU A 381 -5.23 2.41 -21.46
N TRP A 382 -4.43 2.10 -20.44
CA TRP A 382 -3.05 2.59 -20.31
C TRP A 382 -2.06 1.43 -20.27
N ARG A 383 -1.17 1.37 -21.27
CA ARG A 383 -0.15 0.32 -21.40
C ARG A 383 1.22 0.92 -21.63
N VAL A 384 2.26 0.21 -21.20
CA VAL A 384 3.65 0.68 -21.37
C VAL A 384 4.57 -0.39 -21.95
N PHE A 385 5.69 0.04 -22.50
CA PHE A 385 6.78 -0.80 -22.98
C PHE A 385 8.12 -0.28 -22.42
N PRO A 386 8.63 -0.83 -21.31
CA PRO A 386 9.77 -0.25 -20.60
C PRO A 386 11.11 -0.63 -21.21
N PHE A 387 12.05 0.31 -21.26
CA PHE A 387 13.44 0.09 -21.66
C PHE A 387 14.39 0.03 -20.47
N CYS A 388 14.24 0.96 -19.53
CA CYS A 388 15.02 0.99 -18.30
C CYS A 388 14.27 1.69 -17.17
N TYR A 389 14.71 1.43 -15.94
CA TYR A 389 14.22 2.04 -14.72
C TYR A 389 15.37 2.20 -13.72
N THR A 390 15.22 3.11 -12.75
CA THR A 390 16.20 3.37 -11.68
C THR A 390 15.45 3.71 -10.40
N PHE A 391 15.44 2.79 -9.45
CA PHE A 391 14.82 2.98 -8.14
C PHE A 391 15.81 2.67 -7.01
N PRO A 392 16.02 3.61 -6.06
CA PRO A 392 15.60 5.02 -6.11
C PRO A 392 16.36 5.80 -7.19
N ALA A 393 15.77 6.85 -7.73
CA ALA A 393 16.31 7.57 -8.89
C ALA A 393 17.57 8.40 -8.60
N TYR A 394 17.93 8.64 -7.34
CA TYR A 394 19.20 9.29 -7.02
C TYR A 394 20.42 8.36 -7.18
N ASP A 395 20.23 7.03 -7.15
CA ASP A 395 21.31 6.06 -7.26
C ASP A 395 21.42 5.50 -8.70
N VAL A 396 22.29 6.12 -9.50
CA VAL A 396 22.53 5.69 -10.90
C VAL A 396 23.06 4.26 -11.01
N SER A 397 23.64 3.69 -9.94
CA SER A 397 24.10 2.30 -9.95
C SER A 397 22.94 1.29 -10.02
N LYS A 398 21.72 1.74 -9.68
CA LYS A 398 20.47 0.95 -9.74
C LYS A 398 19.80 0.98 -11.10
N THR A 399 20.36 1.68 -12.10
CA THR A 399 19.77 1.71 -13.44
C THR A 399 19.83 0.32 -14.08
N ALA A 400 18.66 -0.28 -14.28
CA ALA A 400 18.50 -1.58 -14.92
C ALA A 400 17.85 -1.42 -16.29
N TRP A 401 18.47 -2.01 -17.32
CA TRP A 401 17.91 -2.09 -18.67
C TRP A 401 17.18 -3.42 -18.84
N VAL A 402 15.94 -3.38 -19.32
CA VAL A 402 15.10 -4.56 -19.51
C VAL A 402 15.52 -5.29 -20.79
N PRO A 403 16.22 -6.44 -20.73
CA PRO A 403 16.86 -7.00 -21.92
C PRO A 403 15.86 -7.44 -22.99
N ALA A 404 14.70 -7.96 -22.57
CA ALA A 404 13.66 -8.47 -23.47
C ALA A 404 13.13 -7.36 -24.39
N THR A 405 12.67 -6.25 -23.82
CA THR A 405 12.13 -5.10 -24.57
C THR A 405 13.23 -4.35 -25.33
N CYS A 406 14.41 -4.19 -24.73
CA CYS A 406 15.57 -3.59 -25.40
C CYS A 406 15.96 -4.33 -26.69
N SER A 407 15.86 -5.67 -26.69
CA SER A 407 16.18 -6.49 -27.85
C SER A 407 15.18 -6.32 -29.00
N MET A 408 13.94 -5.89 -28.70
CA MET A 408 12.88 -5.67 -29.68
C MET A 408 12.96 -4.29 -30.33
N CYS A 409 13.47 -3.27 -29.62
CA CYS A 409 13.73 -1.94 -30.16
C CYS A 409 15.24 -1.59 -30.04
N PRO A 410 16.12 -2.30 -30.76
CA PRO A 410 17.57 -2.17 -30.56
C PRO A 410 18.10 -0.79 -30.96
N ARG A 411 17.53 -0.14 -31.97
CA ARG A 411 18.00 1.18 -32.41
C ARG A 411 17.55 2.28 -31.44
N THR A 412 16.30 2.24 -30.99
CA THR A 412 15.76 3.12 -29.94
C THR A 412 16.57 2.95 -28.66
N THR A 413 16.87 1.71 -28.27
CA THR A 413 17.69 1.41 -27.09
C THR A 413 19.10 2.01 -27.22
N ALA A 414 19.73 1.91 -28.39
CA ALA A 414 21.05 2.48 -28.62
C ALA A 414 21.04 4.01 -28.50
N ILE A 415 20.02 4.68 -29.04
CA ILE A 415 19.82 6.13 -28.91
C ILE A 415 19.64 6.50 -27.43
N LEU A 416 18.72 5.83 -26.71
CA LEU A 416 18.48 6.08 -25.28
C LEU A 416 19.76 5.91 -24.46
N LYS A 417 20.55 4.85 -24.70
CA LYS A 417 21.82 4.60 -23.99
C LYS A 417 22.88 5.68 -24.23
N SER A 418 22.82 6.41 -25.33
CA SER A 418 23.74 7.52 -25.59
C SER A 418 23.35 8.82 -24.89
N LEU A 419 22.13 8.91 -24.34
CA LEU A 419 21.68 10.05 -23.54
C LEU A 419 22.14 9.89 -22.10
N SER A 420 22.95 10.84 -21.61
CA SER A 420 23.39 10.85 -20.21
C SER A 420 22.27 11.28 -19.27
N GLY A 421 22.23 10.67 -18.08
CA GLY A 421 21.33 11.11 -17.00
C GLY A 421 19.94 10.49 -17.01
N ILE A 422 19.66 9.53 -17.91
CA ILE A 422 18.39 8.78 -17.88
C ILE A 422 18.25 8.02 -16.54
N ARG A 423 17.02 8.00 -16.04
CA ARG A 423 16.58 7.17 -14.90
C ARG A 423 15.52 6.17 -15.31
N THR A 424 14.57 6.60 -16.12
CA THR A 424 13.50 5.73 -16.66
C THR A 424 13.32 6.02 -18.13
N ALA A 425 13.02 5.01 -18.94
CA ALA A 425 12.59 5.20 -20.32
C ALA A 425 11.57 4.13 -20.71
N LEU A 426 10.46 4.52 -21.32
CA LEU A 426 9.39 3.61 -21.76
C LEU A 426 8.54 4.21 -22.88
N PHE A 427 7.96 3.39 -23.75
CA PHE A 427 6.82 3.83 -24.55
C PHE A 427 5.54 3.77 -23.70
N SER A 428 4.66 4.75 -23.87
CA SER A 428 3.37 4.85 -23.19
C SER A 428 2.26 4.99 -24.23
N LYS A 429 1.24 4.12 -24.11
CA LYS A 429 0.05 4.06 -24.93
C LYS A 429 -1.16 4.47 -24.10
N LEU A 430 -1.80 5.59 -24.44
CA LEU A 430 -3.04 6.04 -23.84
C LEU A 430 -4.19 5.88 -24.84
N GLY A 431 -5.11 4.96 -24.55
CA GLY A 431 -6.24 4.61 -25.41
C GLY A 431 -7.22 5.77 -25.65
N PRO A 432 -8.17 5.61 -26.59
CA PRO A 432 -9.18 6.62 -26.87
C PRO A 432 -10.04 6.91 -25.63
N ASN A 433 -10.58 8.13 -25.58
CA ASN A 433 -11.49 8.60 -24.52
C ASN A 433 -11.02 8.27 -23.08
N THR A 434 -9.72 8.36 -22.82
CA THR A 434 -9.11 8.00 -21.54
C THR A 434 -8.64 9.26 -20.82
N THR A 435 -9.00 9.40 -19.55
CA THR A 435 -8.49 10.45 -18.65
C THR A 435 -7.92 9.79 -17.40
N LEU A 436 -6.67 10.13 -17.07
CA LEU A 436 -6.06 9.71 -15.81
C LEU A 436 -6.54 10.64 -14.69
N ASN A 437 -6.72 10.12 -13.47
CA ASN A 437 -6.97 10.95 -12.29
C ASN A 437 -5.73 11.79 -11.97
N ALA A 438 -5.93 12.91 -11.30
CA ALA A 438 -4.85 13.71 -10.75
C ALA A 438 -4.07 12.90 -9.72
N HIS A 439 -2.74 12.86 -9.86
CA HIS A 439 -1.81 12.14 -8.99
C HIS A 439 -0.46 12.86 -8.94
N ARG A 440 0.40 12.47 -7.99
CA ARG A 440 1.80 12.86 -7.90
C ARG A 440 2.66 11.62 -8.12
N GLY A 441 3.82 11.78 -8.76
CA GLY A 441 4.77 10.70 -8.96
C GLY A 441 5.44 10.29 -7.65
N TRP A 442 6.03 9.10 -7.61
CA TRP A 442 6.67 8.55 -6.43
C TRP A 442 7.87 9.36 -5.97
N ALA A 443 7.93 9.75 -4.70
CA ALA A 443 8.97 10.61 -4.12
C ALA A 443 10.40 10.16 -4.42
N ASP A 444 10.67 8.86 -4.35
CA ASP A 444 12.00 8.30 -4.62
C ASP A 444 12.40 8.26 -6.11
N LEU A 445 11.46 8.59 -7.00
CA LEU A 445 11.69 8.88 -8.42
C LEU A 445 11.48 10.36 -8.71
N ALA A 446 10.25 10.83 -8.62
CA ALA A 446 9.74 12.14 -9.02
C ALA A 446 10.48 13.31 -8.36
N ASN A 447 10.91 13.19 -7.09
CA ASN A 447 11.65 14.27 -6.44
C ASN A 447 13.06 14.46 -7.00
N HIS A 448 13.58 13.44 -7.69
CA HIS A 448 14.94 13.41 -8.22
C HIS A 448 15.00 13.48 -9.74
N VAL A 449 13.86 13.56 -10.43
CA VAL A 449 13.81 13.62 -11.90
C VAL A 449 13.01 14.82 -12.40
N LEU A 450 13.15 15.08 -13.70
CA LEU A 450 12.16 15.77 -14.50
C LEU A 450 11.70 14.79 -15.58
N ARG A 451 10.38 14.71 -15.77
CA ARG A 451 9.75 13.80 -16.72
C ARG A 451 9.63 14.47 -18.07
N VAL A 452 10.06 13.75 -19.11
CA VAL A 452 9.99 14.20 -20.50
C VAL A 452 8.98 13.33 -21.24
N HIS A 453 7.96 13.95 -21.82
CA HIS A 453 7.13 13.33 -22.85
C HIS A 453 7.65 13.75 -24.21
N PHE A 454 8.02 12.75 -25.03
CA PHE A 454 8.32 12.91 -26.44
C PHE A 454 7.19 12.31 -27.28
N PRO A 455 6.29 13.13 -27.86
CA PRO A 455 5.11 12.62 -28.54
C PRO A 455 5.45 12.06 -29.92
N LEU A 456 5.03 10.81 -30.17
CA LEU A 456 5.36 10.03 -31.37
C LEU A 456 4.19 9.88 -32.34
N ILE A 457 2.98 9.66 -31.80
CA ILE A 457 1.73 9.65 -32.58
C ILE A 457 0.67 10.30 -31.70
N VAL A 458 0.12 11.43 -32.14
CA VAL A 458 -0.86 12.20 -31.37
C VAL A 458 -2.07 12.52 -32.23
N PRO A 459 -3.26 11.98 -31.90
CA PRO A 459 -4.45 12.27 -32.67
C PRO A 459 -4.93 13.71 -32.47
N THR A 460 -5.59 14.26 -33.50
CA THR A 460 -6.33 15.52 -33.45
C THR A 460 -7.77 15.26 -33.81
N LEU A 461 -8.69 16.09 -33.31
CA LEU A 461 -10.10 15.96 -33.68
C LEU A 461 -10.31 16.28 -35.17
N SER A 462 -11.47 15.91 -35.71
CA SER A 462 -11.81 16.13 -37.13
C SER A 462 -11.79 17.61 -37.55
N ASN A 463 -11.91 18.53 -36.60
CA ASN A 463 -11.79 19.98 -36.79
C ASN A 463 -10.34 20.52 -36.64
N GLY A 464 -9.37 19.64 -36.39
CA GLY A 464 -7.96 19.98 -36.19
C GLY A 464 -7.58 20.41 -34.77
N GLU A 465 -8.52 20.39 -33.82
CA GLU A 465 -8.23 20.77 -32.43
C GLU A 465 -7.42 19.69 -31.69
N PRO A 466 -6.49 20.09 -30.80
CA PRO A 466 -5.76 19.15 -29.97
C PRO A 466 -6.70 18.51 -28.94
N CYS A 467 -6.54 17.20 -28.71
CA CYS A 467 -7.37 16.43 -27.77
C CYS A 467 -6.57 15.58 -26.79
N CYS A 468 -5.24 15.74 -26.79
CA CYS A 468 -4.32 15.04 -25.91
C CYS A 468 -3.48 16.06 -25.14
N ALA A 469 -3.43 15.96 -23.83
CA ALA A 469 -2.63 16.87 -23.02
C ALA A 469 -2.03 16.23 -21.78
N MET A 470 -1.04 16.94 -21.22
CA MET A 470 -0.55 16.80 -19.86
C MET A 470 -0.96 18.07 -19.10
N VAL A 471 -1.50 17.91 -17.90
CA VAL A 471 -1.89 19.00 -17.01
C VAL A 471 -1.10 18.87 -15.72
N VAL A 472 -0.40 19.93 -15.31
CA VAL A 472 0.41 19.98 -14.08
C VAL A 472 0.01 21.23 -13.31
N GLY A 473 -0.46 21.06 -12.07
CA GLY A 473 -1.15 22.13 -11.35
C GLY A 473 -2.39 22.57 -12.14
N ASP A 474 -2.46 23.86 -12.46
CA ASP A 474 -3.51 24.49 -13.25
C ASP A 474 -3.11 24.75 -14.73
N GLU A 475 -1.90 24.35 -15.13
CA GLU A 475 -1.36 24.61 -16.46
C GLU A 475 -1.52 23.39 -17.38
N THR A 476 -2.03 23.61 -18.59
CA THR A 476 -2.25 22.57 -19.61
C THR A 476 -1.26 22.70 -20.75
N SER A 477 -0.52 21.63 -21.03
CA SER A 477 0.35 21.51 -22.21
C SER A 477 -0.16 20.40 -23.14
N TYR A 478 -0.62 20.79 -24.33
CA TYR A 478 -1.10 19.85 -25.35
C TYR A 478 0.05 19.10 -26.00
N HIS A 479 -0.11 17.79 -26.20
CA HIS A 479 0.85 16.98 -26.93
C HIS A 479 0.84 17.37 -28.41
N THR A 480 2.00 17.70 -28.95
CA THR A 480 2.22 17.88 -30.40
C THR A 480 3.37 16.96 -30.80
N GLU A 481 3.23 16.24 -31.91
CA GLU A 481 4.29 15.37 -32.42
C GLU A 481 5.61 16.14 -32.53
N ARG A 482 6.71 15.52 -32.06
CA ARG A 482 8.08 16.08 -32.05
C ARG A 482 8.34 17.22 -31.07
N GLU A 483 7.33 17.72 -30.37
CA GLU A 483 7.48 18.78 -29.37
C GLU A 483 7.57 18.18 -27.97
N PHE A 484 8.71 18.39 -27.29
CA PHE A 484 8.93 17.87 -25.95
C PHE A 484 8.09 18.61 -24.90
N ILE A 485 7.56 17.87 -23.94
CA ILE A 485 6.99 18.42 -22.71
C ILE A 485 7.86 17.94 -21.57
N VAL A 486 8.55 18.86 -20.89
CA VAL A 486 9.35 18.58 -19.70
C VAL A 486 8.63 19.16 -18.50
N PHE A 487 8.33 18.33 -17.51
CA PHE A 487 7.58 18.75 -16.34
C PHE A 487 8.06 18.07 -15.06
N ASP A 488 7.66 18.66 -13.94
CA ASP A 488 7.88 18.10 -12.61
C ASP A 488 6.74 17.15 -12.26
N ASP A 489 6.96 15.84 -12.41
CA ASP A 489 5.95 14.84 -12.07
C ASP A 489 5.76 14.65 -10.56
N SER A 490 6.55 15.31 -9.72
CA SER A 490 6.28 15.37 -8.27
C SER A 490 5.10 16.28 -7.93
N LYS A 491 4.70 17.14 -8.87
CA LYS A 491 3.53 18.02 -8.78
C LYS A 491 2.24 17.27 -9.08
N LEU A 492 1.11 17.79 -8.59
CA LEU A 492 -0.20 17.21 -8.92
C LEU A 492 -0.42 17.33 -10.42
N HIS A 493 -0.62 16.20 -11.10
CA HIS A 493 -0.73 16.17 -12.55
C HIS A 493 -1.68 15.07 -13.04
N TYR A 494 -2.19 15.24 -14.25
CA TYR A 494 -2.93 14.21 -14.96
C TYR A 494 -2.76 14.35 -16.48
N ALA A 495 -3.07 13.28 -17.20
CA ALA A 495 -3.04 13.28 -18.65
C ALA A 495 -4.36 12.77 -19.22
N PHE A 496 -4.70 13.23 -20.42
CA PHE A 496 -5.88 12.74 -21.13
C PHE A 496 -5.63 12.54 -22.62
N ASN A 497 -6.44 11.65 -23.19
CA ASN A 497 -6.68 11.47 -24.61
C ASN A 497 -8.19 11.47 -24.83
N HIS A 498 -8.74 12.59 -25.31
CA HIS A 498 -10.17 12.75 -25.59
C HIS A 498 -10.51 12.44 -27.05
N HIS A 499 -9.61 11.84 -27.83
CA HIS A 499 -9.97 11.36 -29.16
C HIS A 499 -10.97 10.20 -29.04
N PRO A 500 -12.07 10.17 -29.82
CA PRO A 500 -13.11 9.16 -29.67
C PRO A 500 -12.66 7.73 -30.05
N THR A 501 -11.67 7.60 -30.94
CA THR A 501 -11.30 6.29 -31.52
C THR A 501 -9.81 6.04 -31.69
N GLU A 502 -8.96 7.03 -31.45
CA GLU A 502 -7.52 6.93 -31.75
C GLU A 502 -6.70 7.03 -30.47
N THR A 503 -5.52 6.43 -30.51
CA THR A 503 -4.63 6.26 -29.36
C THR A 503 -3.50 7.27 -29.43
N ARG A 504 -3.10 7.80 -28.27
CA ARG A 504 -1.89 8.61 -28.12
C ARG A 504 -0.69 7.73 -27.77
N LEU A 505 0.42 7.90 -28.48
CA LEU A 505 1.68 7.20 -28.24
C LEU A 505 2.80 8.21 -27.98
N VAL A 506 3.46 8.06 -26.83
CA VAL A 506 4.59 8.92 -26.42
C VAL A 506 5.74 8.05 -25.93
N LEU A 507 6.97 8.53 -26.11
CA LEU A 507 8.14 8.03 -25.39
C LEU A 507 8.27 8.87 -24.11
N ILE A 508 8.20 8.23 -22.95
CA ILE A 508 8.49 8.86 -21.66
C ILE A 508 9.94 8.60 -21.32
N VAL A 509 10.68 9.65 -20.96
CA VAL A 509 12.04 9.57 -20.46
C VAL A 509 12.18 10.44 -19.22
N ASP A 510 12.59 9.85 -18.10
CA ASP A 510 12.90 10.60 -16.89
C ASP A 510 14.41 10.86 -16.86
N PHE A 511 14.78 12.14 -16.73
CA PHE A 511 16.17 12.55 -16.56
C PHE A 511 16.40 12.97 -15.11
N TYR A 512 17.60 12.68 -14.60
CA TYR A 512 18.01 13.19 -13.30
C TYR A 512 17.87 14.71 -13.25
N ARG A 513 17.12 15.20 -12.26
CA ARG A 513 16.87 16.61 -12.04
C ARG A 513 18.20 17.32 -11.78
N PRO A 514 18.55 18.36 -12.57
CA PRO A 514 19.77 19.12 -12.34
C PRO A 514 19.87 19.67 -10.92
N ASP A 515 21.05 19.57 -10.30
CA ASP A 515 21.25 19.91 -8.88
C ASP A 515 20.99 21.39 -8.55
N GLN A 516 21.02 22.27 -9.55
CA GLN A 516 20.67 23.69 -9.37
C GLN A 516 19.17 23.93 -9.19
N LEU A 517 18.31 22.96 -9.50
CA LEU A 517 16.87 23.06 -9.29
C LEU A 517 16.48 22.46 -7.93
N PRO A 518 15.50 23.05 -7.22
CA PRO A 518 14.94 22.44 -6.03
C PRO A 518 14.41 21.03 -6.32
N ARG A 519 14.59 20.11 -5.38
CA ARG A 519 14.01 18.76 -5.48
C ARG A 519 12.48 18.85 -5.49
N GLY A 520 11.85 17.86 -6.11
CA GLY A 520 10.40 17.72 -6.08
C GLY A 520 9.89 17.47 -4.66
N ARG A 521 8.59 17.66 -4.45
CA ARG A 521 7.95 17.63 -3.12
C ARG A 521 6.91 16.53 -2.97
N ALA A 522 6.87 15.57 -3.89
CA ALA A 522 5.98 14.43 -3.76
C ALA A 522 6.29 13.65 -2.47
N ARG A 523 5.23 13.11 -1.87
CA ARG A 523 5.30 12.32 -0.64
C ARG A 523 5.03 10.85 -0.96
N GLY A 524 5.80 9.96 -0.33
CA GLY A 524 5.72 8.50 -0.54
C GLY A 524 6.55 7.98 -1.72
N GLY A 525 7.34 6.92 -1.56
CA GLY A 525 8.07 6.20 -2.65
C GLY A 525 7.24 5.40 -3.68
N HIS A 526 7.81 4.40 -4.36
CA HIS A 526 7.09 3.53 -5.31
C HIS A 526 6.22 2.45 -4.65
N SER A 527 5.11 2.03 -5.26
CA SER A 527 4.19 1.04 -4.68
C SER A 527 4.67 -0.41 -4.86
N ASP A 528 4.17 -1.33 -4.02
CA ASP A 528 4.49 -2.76 -4.13
C ASP A 528 4.02 -3.33 -5.49
N GLU A 529 2.95 -2.79 -6.09
CA GLU A 529 2.55 -3.19 -7.45
C GLU A 529 3.56 -2.77 -8.51
N LEU A 530 4.30 -1.67 -8.30
CA LEU A 530 5.41 -1.29 -9.18
C LEU A 530 6.59 -2.23 -9.00
N ASP A 531 6.90 -2.67 -7.79
CA ASP A 531 7.95 -3.65 -7.53
C ASP A 531 7.63 -4.99 -8.17
N GLU A 532 6.42 -5.51 -7.99
CA GLU A 532 5.96 -6.74 -8.68
C GLU A 532 5.99 -6.59 -10.21
N PHE A 533 5.59 -5.42 -10.72
CA PHE A 533 5.67 -5.09 -12.14
C PHE A 533 7.12 -5.06 -12.64
N ILE A 534 8.04 -4.48 -11.87
CA ILE A 534 9.48 -4.45 -12.16
C ILE A 534 10.07 -5.86 -12.14
N GLU A 535 9.71 -6.69 -11.16
CA GLU A 535 10.14 -8.09 -11.07
C GLU A 535 9.62 -8.92 -12.26
N SER A 536 8.43 -8.62 -12.76
CA SER A 536 7.87 -9.29 -13.95
C SER A 536 8.75 -9.11 -15.20
N PHE A 537 9.50 -8.00 -15.30
CA PHE A 537 10.46 -7.75 -16.37
C PHE A 537 11.74 -8.59 -16.24
N SER A 538 12.18 -8.83 -15.01
CA SER A 538 13.36 -9.64 -14.72
C SER A 538 13.13 -11.13 -15.02
N ASN A 539 11.88 -11.60 -14.88
CA ASN A 539 11.49 -13.00 -15.03
C ASN A 539 11.01 -13.41 -16.44
N GLN A 540 11.22 -12.61 -17.48
CA GLN A 540 10.85 -12.90 -18.89
C GLN A 540 9.38 -13.35 -19.12
N THR A 541 8.46 -13.03 -18.21
CA THR A 541 7.09 -13.59 -18.26
C THR A 541 6.18 -12.88 -19.28
N LEU A 542 6.62 -11.76 -19.84
CA LEU A 542 5.88 -10.96 -20.84
C LEU A 542 5.54 -11.68 -22.16
N LEU A 543 6.16 -12.83 -22.46
CA LEU A 543 6.14 -13.41 -23.81
C LEU A 543 5.26 -14.66 -24.00
N ASN A 544 4.59 -15.18 -22.96
CA ASN A 544 3.89 -16.48 -23.04
C ASN A 544 2.37 -16.42 -22.77
N SER A 545 1.66 -15.46 -23.34
CA SER A 545 0.19 -15.53 -23.46
C SER A 545 -0.27 -15.51 -24.91
N SER A 546 0.30 -16.39 -25.76
CA SER A 546 -0.32 -16.75 -27.04
C SER A 546 -1.42 -17.77 -26.78
N GLY A 547 -2.65 -17.30 -26.60
CA GLY A 547 -3.84 -18.14 -26.60
C GLY A 547 -4.14 -18.65 -28.00
N GLU A 548 -3.45 -19.70 -28.44
CA GLU A 548 -3.92 -20.56 -29.51
C GLU A 548 -5.23 -21.24 -29.06
N LYS A 549 -6.37 -20.70 -29.49
CA LYS A 549 -7.57 -21.51 -29.64
C LYS A 549 -7.39 -22.37 -30.89
N ALA A 550 -6.78 -23.54 -30.71
CA ALA A 550 -6.89 -24.62 -31.68
C ALA A 550 -8.28 -25.24 -31.56
N ASP A 551 -9.14 -24.82 -32.49
CA ASP A 551 -10.43 -25.38 -32.80
C ASP A 551 -10.21 -26.80 -33.37
N HIS A 552 -10.52 -27.84 -32.63
CA HIS A 552 -10.64 -29.20 -33.17
C HIS A 552 -12.00 -29.80 -32.79
N SER A 553 -12.95 -29.54 -33.69
CA SER A 553 -14.03 -30.44 -34.05
C SER A 553 -13.49 -31.86 -34.33
N SER A 554 -13.94 -32.85 -33.56
CA SER A 554 -14.40 -34.20 -33.97
C SER A 554 -14.69 -35.06 -32.75
#